data_AF-R7M5J7-F1
#
_entry.id   AF-R7M5J7-F1
#
_cell.length_a   1.000
_cell.length_b   1.000
_cell.length_c   1.000
_cell.angle_alpha   90.00
_cell.angle_beta   90.00
_cell.angle_gamma   90.00
#
_symmetry.space_group_name_H-M   'P 1'
#
loop_
_entity.id
_entity.type
_entity.pdbx_description
1 polymer ?
#
loop_
_entity_poly.entity_id
_entity_poly.type
_entity_poly.pdbx_seq_one_letter_code
_entity_poly.pdbx_strand_id
1 'polypeptide(L)'
;MKIQFIAVVFIIIMIPIITVTALYIRSEIDTITLQSKYNTKLSVATYDSVIAFQINTVNNRYSSVSDSKIRDIDAAVNTFFNSLGNSEALTRKSLQDYVPALVYTLYDGYYICSKYDNVYPENNGKPILDENELKSNDPNYGLKTYIYYSCRYIKGNSDFIVNYTLDNAINIYGKINGNYKTLSGYLINPDSVTDITYGKAPLSWKLKYNGIVIEKEILSEHIAFSDETSGDYEYLEHNGQKIYYDGVNNNYFYYNNYNKTYLINATLQEYLRARTSGGHLYSTSAFEFYYNAKKFSEKVSTLIGNISQDDAVDSQNHQINDFAVDTGTNPIFKASRSNDPLLSGSTFNENRMAAIRKSIETNLTAAIANYNLFSSNTYEFRMPKLSEIDWGKITNNVSVMTFLQGIPIGHKYYNNYCVITNNNNEEVVKKENIYIVTRDSNGNREYHLAGCPHLMQTNLPSENITIVGAYANTSFIRQTVRISEGDYRYFYPQNLGNDKNITSCYYCIVNAANTYDIDQVITGKIIGKDSNWQDEQITDDRVRNLNTIRAVYLKALARERYDLYQSNVDAFNN
;
A
#
# COMPACT_ATOMS: atom_id res chain seq x y z
N MET A 1 -65.35 22.70 40.91
CA MET A 1 -64.97 21.29 41.22
C MET A 1 -64.56 20.42 40.03
N LYS A 2 -64.73 20.82 38.75
CA LYS A 2 -64.35 19.95 37.61
C LYS A 2 -62.87 20.04 37.17
N ILE A 3 -62.20 21.18 37.37
CA ILE A 3 -60.83 21.40 36.89
C ILE A 3 -59.74 20.79 37.78
N GLN A 4 -59.95 20.79 39.11
CA GLN A 4 -59.00 20.23 40.08
C GLN A 4 -58.92 18.70 39.98
N PHE A 5 -60.04 18.02 39.72
CA PHE A 5 -60.05 16.58 39.48
C PHE A 5 -59.32 16.20 38.19
N ILE A 6 -59.50 16.97 37.12
CA ILE A 6 -58.76 16.77 35.86
C ILE A 6 -57.26 16.99 36.06
N ALA A 7 -56.86 17.99 36.85
CA ALA A 7 -55.45 18.25 37.18
C ALA A 7 -54.79 17.11 37.98
N VAL A 8 -55.51 16.54 38.96
CA VAL A 8 -55.00 15.39 39.74
C VAL A 8 -54.84 14.14 38.86
N VAL A 9 -55.83 13.83 38.02
CA VAL A 9 -55.75 12.72 37.06
C VAL A 9 -54.61 12.93 36.05
N PHE A 10 -54.42 14.15 35.57
CA PHE A 10 -53.31 14.50 34.68
C PHE A 10 -51.95 14.29 35.34
N ILE A 11 -51.77 14.71 36.60
CA ILE A 11 -50.52 14.51 37.35
C ILE A 11 -50.23 13.02 37.58
N ILE A 12 -51.25 12.24 37.93
CA ILE A 12 -51.13 10.78 38.15
C ILE A 12 -50.68 10.06 36.86
N ILE A 13 -51.12 10.52 35.69
CA ILE A 13 -50.74 9.94 34.40
C ILE A 13 -49.36 10.47 33.93
N MET A 14 -49.10 11.77 34.09
CA MET A 14 -47.91 12.41 33.53
C MET A 14 -46.63 12.10 34.31
N ILE A 15 -46.67 12.01 35.65
CA ILE A 15 -45.45 11.74 36.44
C ILE A 15 -44.80 10.39 36.08
N PRO A 16 -45.54 9.27 35.96
CA PRO A 16 -44.97 8.00 35.51
C PRO A 16 -44.39 8.08 34.09
N ILE A 17 -45.10 8.73 33.16
CA ILE A 17 -44.64 8.90 31.78
C ILE A 17 -43.34 9.69 31.71
N ILE A 18 -43.25 10.81 32.45
CA ILE A 18 -42.04 11.65 32.51
C ILE A 18 -40.88 10.85 33.11
N THR A 19 -41.10 10.10 34.18
CA THR A 19 -40.06 9.28 34.82
C THR A 19 -39.55 8.19 33.88
N VAL A 20 -40.43 7.45 33.21
CA VAL A 20 -40.05 6.41 32.23
C VAL A 20 -39.29 7.02 31.06
N THR A 21 -39.77 8.16 30.55
CA THR A 21 -39.11 8.87 29.43
C THR A 21 -37.72 9.37 29.84
N ALA A 22 -37.57 9.91 31.05
CA ALA A 22 -36.27 10.36 31.56
C ALA A 22 -35.27 9.21 31.75
N LEU A 23 -35.73 8.05 32.25
CA LEU A 23 -34.90 6.84 32.35
C LEU A 23 -34.48 6.34 30.97
N TYR A 24 -35.42 6.33 30.01
CA TYR A 24 -35.13 5.95 28.63
C TYR A 24 -34.10 6.89 27.98
N ILE A 25 -34.29 8.21 28.08
CA ILE A 25 -33.34 9.21 27.56
C ILE A 25 -31.97 9.04 28.20
N ARG A 26 -31.90 8.81 29.52
CA ARG A 26 -30.63 8.57 30.21
C ARG A 26 -29.91 7.32 29.70
N SER A 27 -30.64 6.21 29.52
CA SER A 27 -30.06 4.98 28.95
C SER A 27 -29.56 5.20 27.52
N GLU A 28 -30.28 5.97 26.69
CA GLU A 28 -29.83 6.29 25.34
C GLU A 28 -28.56 7.15 25.35
N ILE A 29 -28.47 8.14 26.24
CA ILE A 29 -27.26 8.96 26.44
C ILE A 29 -26.08 8.08 26.88
N ASP A 30 -26.28 7.17 27.83
CA ASP A 30 -25.24 6.25 28.31
C ASP A 30 -24.78 5.31 27.17
N THR A 31 -25.72 4.78 26.39
CA THR A 31 -25.44 3.94 25.21
C THR A 31 -24.64 4.71 24.15
N ILE A 32 -25.01 5.96 23.84
CA ILE A 32 -24.27 6.81 22.88
C ILE A 32 -22.87 7.12 23.40
N THR A 33 -22.75 7.45 24.69
CA THR A 33 -21.46 7.74 25.34
C THR A 33 -20.54 6.54 25.26
N LEU A 34 -21.06 5.35 25.57
CA LEU A 34 -20.31 4.10 25.54
C LEU A 34 -19.92 3.72 24.10
N GLN A 35 -20.81 3.94 23.13
CA GLN A 35 -20.50 3.77 21.71
C GLN A 35 -19.38 4.72 21.25
N SER A 36 -19.41 5.99 21.63
CA SER A 36 -18.34 6.96 21.33
C SER A 36 -17.00 6.56 21.98
N LYS A 37 -17.05 6.06 23.21
CA LYS A 37 -15.88 5.54 23.93
C LYS A 37 -15.26 4.35 23.16
N TYR A 38 -16.06 3.36 22.77
CA TYR A 38 -15.55 2.22 22.01
C TYR A 38 -15.08 2.58 20.60
N ASN A 39 -15.74 3.52 19.91
CA ASN A 39 -15.27 4.05 18.61
C ASN A 39 -13.86 4.63 18.73
N THR A 40 -13.64 5.46 19.75
CA THR A 40 -12.34 6.10 20.00
C THR A 40 -11.28 5.06 20.32
N LYS A 41 -11.60 4.08 21.19
CA LYS A 41 -10.69 2.97 21.53
C LYS A 41 -10.30 2.15 20.31
N LEU A 42 -11.27 1.75 19.48
CA LEU A 42 -11.01 0.99 18.27
C LEU A 42 -10.11 1.78 17.31
N SER A 43 -10.40 3.07 17.12
CA SER A 43 -9.60 3.93 16.25
C SER A 43 -8.17 4.11 16.75
N VAL A 44 -7.96 4.35 18.04
CA VAL A 44 -6.62 4.52 18.65
C VAL A 44 -5.84 3.21 18.57
N ALA A 45 -6.45 2.08 18.94
CA ALA A 45 -5.79 0.78 18.87
C ALA A 45 -5.39 0.40 17.44
N THR A 46 -6.25 0.68 16.46
CA THR A 46 -5.95 0.46 15.03
C THR A 46 -4.80 1.36 14.57
N TYR A 47 -4.77 2.61 15.02
CA TYR A 47 -3.70 3.54 14.68
C TYR A 47 -2.35 3.09 15.26
N ASP A 48 -2.33 2.72 16.54
CA ASP A 48 -1.11 2.22 17.20
C ASP A 48 -0.58 0.96 16.52
N SER A 49 -1.49 0.08 16.07
CA SER A 49 -1.15 -1.10 15.29
C SER A 49 -0.47 -0.76 13.96
N VAL A 50 -1.02 0.21 13.22
CA VAL A 50 -0.43 0.70 11.95
C VAL A 50 0.94 1.30 12.18
N ILE A 51 1.12 2.11 13.23
CA ILE A 51 2.41 2.72 13.57
C ILE A 51 3.43 1.64 13.95
N ALA A 52 3.04 0.63 14.74
CA ALA A 52 3.92 -0.48 15.06
C ALA A 52 4.35 -1.25 13.80
N PHE A 53 3.41 -1.54 12.91
CA PHE A 53 3.71 -2.18 11.61
C PHE A 53 4.65 -1.32 10.77
N GLN A 54 4.43 0.00 10.71
CA GLN A 54 5.25 0.94 9.96
C GLN A 54 6.69 1.05 10.51
N ILE A 55 6.86 1.12 11.83
CA ILE A 55 8.18 1.23 12.46
C ILE A 55 9.00 -0.04 12.21
N ASN A 56 8.37 -1.22 12.30
CA ASN A 56 9.07 -2.48 12.10
C ASN A 56 9.49 -2.68 10.64
N THR A 57 8.62 -2.34 9.68
CA THR A 57 8.93 -2.43 8.25
C THR A 57 10.05 -1.47 7.83
N VAL A 58 10.02 -0.20 8.25
CA VAL A 58 11.06 0.79 7.88
C VAL A 58 12.42 0.47 8.50
N ASN A 59 12.46 -0.09 9.72
CA ASN A 59 13.73 -0.42 10.36
C ASN A 59 14.35 -1.72 9.85
N ASN A 60 13.60 -2.54 9.10
CA ASN A 60 14.05 -3.84 8.62
C ASN A 60 14.51 -3.84 7.15
N ARG A 61 14.83 -2.66 6.60
CA ARG A 61 15.41 -2.39 5.26
C ARG A 61 16.54 -3.31 4.78
N TYR A 62 17.13 -4.12 5.66
CA TYR A 62 18.41 -4.80 5.44
C TYR A 62 18.37 -6.31 5.72
N SER A 63 17.21 -6.91 6.04
CA SER A 63 17.08 -8.37 6.17
C SER A 63 16.09 -8.94 5.16
N SER A 64 16.47 -10.04 4.54
CA SER A 64 15.68 -10.73 3.53
C SER A 64 14.62 -11.64 4.15
N VAL A 65 13.57 -11.89 3.36
CA VAL A 65 12.66 -13.05 3.40
C VAL A 65 11.48 -12.96 4.40
N SER A 66 10.35 -13.50 3.94
CA SER A 66 8.97 -13.50 4.48
C SER A 66 8.78 -13.57 6.00
N ASP A 67 9.70 -14.19 6.75
CA ASP A 67 9.59 -14.38 8.20
C ASP A 67 9.59 -13.05 8.96
N SER A 68 10.23 -12.04 8.39
CA SER A 68 10.17 -10.67 8.89
C SER A 68 8.75 -10.11 8.88
N LYS A 69 7.97 -10.33 7.81
CA LYS A 69 6.63 -9.75 7.65
C LYS A 69 5.65 -10.31 8.66
N ILE A 70 5.68 -11.64 8.89
CA ILE A 70 4.82 -12.30 9.88
C ILE A 70 5.12 -11.76 11.28
N ARG A 71 6.42 -11.69 11.65
CA ARG A 71 6.86 -11.14 12.93
C ARG A 71 6.43 -9.68 13.11
N ASP A 72 6.55 -8.86 12.07
CA ASP A 72 6.22 -7.44 12.12
C ASP A 72 4.70 -7.22 12.28
N ILE A 73 3.89 -8.06 11.63
CA ILE A 73 2.43 -8.09 11.80
C ILE A 73 2.03 -8.61 13.19
N ASP A 74 2.68 -9.66 13.70
CA ASP A 74 2.41 -10.17 15.05
C ASP A 74 2.69 -9.11 16.12
N ALA A 75 3.79 -8.35 15.98
CA ALA A 75 4.06 -7.20 16.83
C ALA A 75 2.96 -6.13 16.73
N ALA A 76 2.46 -5.85 15.52
CA ALA A 76 1.36 -4.90 15.30
C ALA A 76 0.02 -5.38 15.90
N VAL A 77 -0.28 -6.67 15.82
CA VAL A 77 -1.44 -7.30 16.47
C VAL A 77 -1.31 -7.21 17.99
N ASN A 78 -0.12 -7.42 18.53
CA ASN A 78 0.13 -7.27 19.96
C ASN A 78 -0.07 -5.83 20.44
N THR A 79 0.44 -4.85 19.69
CA THR A 79 0.21 -3.43 19.98
C THR A 79 -1.28 -3.07 19.93
N PHE A 80 -2.04 -3.58 18.96
CA PHE A 80 -3.49 -3.39 18.89
C PHE A 80 -4.19 -3.83 20.18
N PHE A 81 -3.97 -5.07 20.62
CA PHE A 81 -4.64 -5.60 21.81
C PHE A 81 -4.19 -4.91 23.09
N ASN A 82 -2.92 -4.50 23.19
CA ASN A 82 -2.42 -3.74 24.33
C ASN A 82 -3.08 -2.36 24.40
N SER A 83 -3.18 -1.65 23.27
CA SER A 83 -3.85 -0.35 23.20
C SER A 83 -5.35 -0.46 23.48
N LEU A 84 -6.01 -1.49 22.95
CA LEU A 84 -7.43 -1.77 23.21
C LEU A 84 -7.70 -2.09 24.70
N GLY A 85 -6.75 -2.78 25.37
CA GLY A 85 -6.86 -3.25 26.76
C GLY A 85 -6.45 -2.27 27.84
N ASN A 86 -5.57 -1.31 27.57
CA ASN A 86 -4.98 -0.38 28.56
C ASN A 86 -5.96 0.58 29.28
N SER A 87 -7.28 0.40 29.15
CA SER A 87 -8.29 1.29 29.72
C SER A 87 -9.39 0.61 30.54
N GLU A 88 -9.35 -0.72 30.71
CA GLU A 88 -10.25 -1.49 31.60
C GLU A 88 -9.45 -2.69 32.13
N ALA A 89 -9.81 -3.26 33.28
CA ALA A 89 -9.20 -4.49 33.83
C ALA A 89 -9.55 -5.76 33.01
N LEU A 90 -9.65 -5.64 31.68
CA LEU A 90 -9.97 -6.72 30.74
C LEU A 90 -8.68 -7.34 30.22
N THR A 91 -8.56 -8.65 30.35
CA THR A 91 -7.42 -9.39 29.79
C THR A 91 -7.50 -9.42 28.27
N ARG A 92 -6.34 -9.57 27.60
CA ARG A 92 -6.28 -9.79 26.14
C ARG A 92 -7.24 -10.88 25.65
N LYS A 93 -7.32 -12.01 26.38
CA LYS A 93 -8.19 -13.14 26.04
C LYS A 93 -9.67 -12.71 26.00
N SER A 94 -10.10 -11.87 26.94
CA SER A 94 -11.46 -11.31 26.99
C SER A 94 -11.77 -10.34 25.84
N LEU A 95 -10.77 -9.62 25.31
CA LEU A 95 -10.97 -8.71 24.18
C LEU A 95 -10.97 -9.44 22.84
N GLN A 96 -10.15 -10.50 22.71
CA GLN A 96 -10.13 -11.34 21.52
C GLN A 96 -11.51 -11.95 21.20
N ASP A 97 -12.33 -12.21 22.23
CA ASP A 97 -13.70 -12.72 22.08
C ASP A 97 -14.66 -11.75 21.35
N TYR A 98 -14.32 -10.47 21.28
CA TYR A 98 -15.11 -9.44 20.59
C TYR A 98 -14.47 -8.94 19.29
N VAL A 99 -13.32 -9.50 18.90
CA VAL A 99 -12.56 -9.11 17.70
C VAL A 99 -12.55 -10.30 16.72
N PRO A 100 -13.59 -10.44 15.87
CA PRO A 100 -13.72 -11.60 14.99
C PRO A 100 -12.62 -11.69 13.93
N ALA A 101 -12.05 -10.56 13.52
CA ALA A 101 -10.94 -10.50 12.60
C ALA A 101 -10.11 -9.22 12.77
N LEU A 102 -8.82 -9.31 12.44
CA LEU A 102 -7.99 -8.19 11.98
C LEU A 102 -7.47 -8.54 10.59
N VAL A 103 -7.44 -7.58 9.68
CA VAL A 103 -6.91 -7.80 8.32
C VAL A 103 -5.79 -6.82 8.05
N TYR A 104 -4.64 -7.34 7.63
CA TYR A 104 -3.49 -6.56 7.21
C TYR A 104 -3.33 -6.74 5.70
N THR A 105 -3.69 -5.71 4.95
CA THR A 105 -3.50 -5.70 3.49
C THR A 105 -2.08 -5.26 3.17
N LEU A 106 -1.42 -6.04 2.32
CA LEU A 106 -0.07 -5.82 1.80
C LEU A 106 -0.15 -5.57 0.29
N TYR A 107 1.01 -5.55 -0.36
CA TYR A 107 1.18 -5.24 -1.77
C TYR A 107 0.44 -6.19 -2.73
N ASP A 108 0.52 -7.50 -2.52
CA ASP A 108 0.00 -8.52 -3.44
C ASP A 108 -1.02 -9.46 -2.79
N GLY A 109 -1.39 -9.18 -1.55
CA GLY A 109 -2.29 -10.00 -0.75
C GLY A 109 -2.46 -9.46 0.66
N TYR A 110 -2.95 -10.31 1.56
CA TYR A 110 -3.29 -9.91 2.92
C TYR A 110 -3.23 -11.08 3.90
N TYR A 111 -3.07 -10.73 5.16
CA TYR A 111 -3.23 -11.65 6.29
C TYR A 111 -4.55 -11.38 7.01
N ILE A 112 -5.22 -12.45 7.42
CA ILE A 112 -6.35 -12.39 8.36
C ILE A 112 -5.90 -12.99 9.69
N CYS A 113 -5.94 -12.19 10.75
CA CYS A 113 -5.82 -12.67 12.11
C CYS A 113 -7.22 -12.95 12.66
N SER A 114 -7.48 -14.17 13.11
CA SER A 114 -8.79 -14.59 13.65
C SER A 114 -8.62 -15.86 14.50
N LYS A 115 -9.69 -16.36 15.10
CA LYS A 115 -9.69 -17.68 15.75
C LYS A 115 -9.58 -18.79 14.68
N TYR A 116 -8.75 -19.78 14.96
CA TYR A 116 -8.62 -21.01 14.20
C TYR A 116 -8.23 -22.17 15.12
N ASP A 117 -8.48 -23.39 14.66
CA ASP A 117 -7.94 -24.59 15.31
C ASP A 117 -6.76 -25.14 14.49
N ASN A 118 -5.73 -25.60 15.19
CA ASN A 118 -4.63 -26.33 14.55
C ASN A 118 -5.09 -27.77 14.39
N VAL A 119 -5.61 -28.11 13.20
CA VAL A 119 -5.80 -29.52 12.84
C VAL A 119 -4.41 -30.11 12.59
N TYR A 120 -3.76 -30.62 13.63
CA TYR A 120 -2.61 -31.49 13.46
C TYR A 120 -3.11 -32.81 12.87
N PRO A 121 -2.60 -33.25 11.70
CA PRO A 121 -2.88 -34.60 11.23
C PRO A 121 -2.08 -35.57 12.10
N GLU A 122 -2.71 -36.18 13.10
CA GLU A 122 -2.12 -37.36 13.73
C GLU A 122 -2.35 -38.59 12.87
N ASN A 123 -1.26 -39.33 12.62
CA ASN A 123 -1.16 -40.61 11.91
C ASN A 123 -1.86 -40.72 10.54
N ASN A 124 -1.04 -40.81 9.49
CA ASN A 124 -1.41 -41.09 8.09
C ASN A 124 -2.07 -39.93 7.31
N GLY A 125 -1.88 -38.68 7.71
CA GLY A 125 -2.16 -37.52 6.85
C GLY A 125 -3.63 -37.29 6.52
N LYS A 126 -4.56 -37.86 7.30
CA LYS A 126 -5.99 -37.53 7.19
C LYS A 126 -6.32 -36.38 8.14
N PRO A 127 -6.96 -35.29 7.67
CA PRO A 127 -7.44 -34.24 8.56
C PRO A 127 -8.49 -34.79 9.51
N ILE A 128 -8.49 -34.32 10.76
CA ILE A 128 -9.58 -34.57 11.72
C ILE A 128 -10.82 -33.86 11.17
N LEU A 129 -11.87 -34.62 10.87
CA LEU A 129 -13.17 -34.13 10.41
C LEU A 129 -14.25 -34.21 11.51
N ASP A 130 -13.88 -34.59 12.73
CA ASP A 130 -14.81 -34.65 13.86
C ASP A 130 -14.97 -33.27 14.50
N GLU A 131 -16.16 -32.71 14.32
CA GLU A 131 -16.60 -31.41 14.85
C GLU A 131 -16.58 -31.34 16.39
N ASN A 132 -16.52 -32.49 17.09
CA ASN A 132 -16.47 -32.56 18.54
C ASN A 132 -15.03 -32.57 19.11
N GLU A 133 -14.05 -33.10 18.37
CA GLU A 133 -12.62 -33.01 18.75
C GLU A 133 -12.03 -31.63 18.41
N LEU A 134 -12.53 -30.97 17.34
CA LEU A 134 -12.21 -29.57 17.00
C LEU A 134 -12.62 -28.55 18.07
N LYS A 135 -13.48 -28.95 19.03
CA LYS A 135 -13.94 -28.10 20.14
C LYS A 135 -13.18 -28.33 21.45
N SER A 136 -12.31 -29.34 21.53
CA SER A 136 -11.62 -29.69 22.77
C SER A 136 -10.28 -28.98 22.97
N ASN A 137 -9.67 -28.45 21.91
CA ASN A 137 -8.47 -27.63 22.00
C ASN A 137 -8.87 -26.15 22.13
N ASP A 138 -8.28 -25.45 23.10
CA ASP A 138 -8.48 -24.01 23.31
C ASP A 138 -8.12 -23.28 21.98
N PRO A 139 -9.08 -22.72 21.22
CA PRO A 139 -8.83 -22.28 19.86
C PRO A 139 -7.80 -21.14 19.84
N ASN A 140 -6.82 -21.26 18.93
CA ASN A 140 -5.75 -20.28 18.83
C ASN A 140 -6.24 -19.01 18.14
N TYR A 141 -5.76 -17.86 18.61
CA TYR A 141 -5.97 -16.57 17.96
C TYR A 141 -4.66 -16.11 17.33
N GLY A 142 -4.60 -16.08 16.00
CA GLY A 142 -3.35 -15.77 15.30
C GLY A 142 -3.54 -15.58 13.81
N LEU A 143 -2.42 -15.39 13.11
CA LEU A 143 -2.40 -15.15 11.67
C LEU A 143 -2.72 -16.44 10.90
N LYS A 144 -3.71 -16.37 10.02
CA LYS A 144 -3.96 -17.40 9.00
C LYS A 144 -2.94 -17.30 7.86
N THR A 145 -2.91 -18.31 7.00
CA THR A 145 -2.08 -18.34 5.78
C THR A 145 -2.30 -17.08 4.93
N TYR A 146 -1.23 -16.62 4.29
CA TYR A 146 -1.26 -15.48 3.38
C TYR A 146 -2.22 -15.71 2.20
N ILE A 147 -3.02 -14.71 1.86
CA ILE A 147 -4.00 -14.79 0.77
C ILE A 147 -3.67 -13.74 -0.28
N TYR A 148 -3.37 -14.19 -1.50
CA TYR A 148 -3.16 -13.30 -2.65
C TYR A 148 -4.49 -12.71 -3.14
N TYR A 149 -4.43 -11.49 -3.69
CA TYR A 149 -5.58 -10.91 -4.39
C TYR A 149 -5.82 -11.62 -5.72
N SER A 150 -6.56 -12.72 -5.68
CA SER A 150 -6.65 -13.65 -6.80
C SER A 150 -8.03 -13.61 -7.47
N CYS A 151 -8.04 -13.78 -8.79
CA CYS A 151 -9.24 -14.00 -9.58
C CYS A 151 -8.95 -15.04 -10.67
N ARG A 152 -9.87 -16.01 -10.84
CA ARG A 152 -9.75 -17.08 -11.85
C ARG A 152 -10.59 -16.72 -13.07
N TYR A 153 -10.03 -16.92 -14.25
CA TYR A 153 -10.68 -16.67 -15.52
C TYR A 153 -10.75 -17.95 -16.35
N ILE A 154 -11.91 -18.23 -16.94
CA ILE A 154 -12.11 -19.34 -17.87
C ILE A 154 -12.68 -18.80 -19.18
N LYS A 155 -11.98 -19.07 -20.29
CA LYS A 155 -12.46 -18.76 -21.65
C LYS A 155 -11.96 -19.78 -22.65
N GLY A 156 -12.87 -20.59 -23.19
CA GLY A 156 -12.53 -21.69 -24.10
C GLY A 156 -11.55 -22.66 -23.43
N ASN A 157 -10.37 -22.86 -24.05
CA ASN A 157 -9.31 -23.75 -23.54
C ASN A 157 -8.34 -23.08 -22.56
N SER A 158 -8.67 -21.88 -22.07
CA SER A 158 -7.88 -21.15 -21.09
C SER A 158 -8.58 -21.20 -19.72
N ASP A 159 -7.83 -21.58 -18.70
CA ASP A 159 -8.22 -21.67 -17.30
C ASP A 159 -7.00 -21.29 -16.46
N PHE A 160 -7.00 -20.07 -15.93
CA PHE A 160 -5.85 -19.50 -15.25
C PHE A 160 -6.28 -18.56 -14.13
N ILE A 161 -5.36 -18.34 -13.19
CA ILE A 161 -5.53 -17.42 -12.07
C ILE A 161 -4.62 -16.22 -12.30
N VAL A 162 -5.14 -15.04 -12.01
CA VAL A 162 -4.40 -13.79 -11.95
C VAL A 162 -4.35 -13.34 -10.51
N ASN A 163 -3.14 -13.20 -9.98
CA ASN A 163 -2.89 -12.50 -8.72
C ASN A 163 -2.59 -11.05 -9.06
N TYR A 164 -3.41 -10.15 -8.52
CA TYR A 164 -3.28 -8.71 -8.64
C TYR A 164 -2.43 -8.14 -7.51
N THR A 165 -1.82 -7.00 -7.76
CA THR A 165 -1.16 -6.19 -6.73
C THR A 165 -1.93 -4.88 -6.49
N LEU A 166 -1.47 -4.09 -5.52
CA LEU A 166 -1.95 -2.73 -5.27
C LEU A 166 -1.55 -1.73 -6.37
N ASP A 167 -0.81 -2.15 -7.40
CA ASP A 167 -0.45 -1.36 -8.57
C ASP A 167 -0.75 -2.10 -9.89
N ASN A 168 0.06 -1.91 -10.92
CA ASN A 168 -0.12 -2.51 -12.25
C ASN A 168 0.70 -3.78 -12.49
N ALA A 169 1.32 -4.37 -11.46
CA ALA A 169 1.90 -5.71 -11.54
C ALA A 169 0.83 -6.81 -11.46
N ILE A 170 1.05 -7.89 -12.20
CA ILE A 170 0.24 -9.10 -12.07
C ILE A 170 1.11 -10.36 -12.18
N ASN A 171 0.64 -11.43 -11.54
CA ASN A 171 1.15 -12.77 -11.72
C ASN A 171 0.04 -13.64 -12.34
N ILE A 172 0.35 -14.36 -13.39
CA ILE A 172 -0.58 -15.25 -14.11
C ILE A 172 -0.03 -16.66 -14.04
N TYR A 173 -0.85 -17.61 -13.61
CA TYR A 173 -0.50 -19.02 -13.64
C TYR A 173 -1.71 -19.89 -13.99
N GLY A 174 -1.48 -20.92 -14.81
CA GLY A 174 -2.53 -21.84 -15.25
C GLY A 174 -2.42 -22.19 -16.73
N LYS A 175 -3.48 -22.76 -17.29
CA LYS A 175 -3.53 -23.17 -18.69
C LYS A 175 -4.00 -22.00 -19.55
N ILE A 176 -3.18 -21.59 -20.51
CA ILE A 176 -3.55 -20.61 -21.53
C ILE A 176 -3.50 -21.33 -22.88
N ASN A 177 -4.64 -21.38 -23.57
CA ASN A 177 -4.81 -22.17 -24.80
C ASN A 177 -4.30 -23.62 -24.62
N GLY A 178 -4.69 -24.26 -23.51
CA GLY A 178 -4.31 -25.63 -23.15
C GLY A 178 -2.90 -25.83 -22.60
N ASN A 179 -2.02 -24.82 -22.66
CA ASN A 179 -0.62 -24.94 -22.21
C ASN A 179 -0.41 -24.27 -20.86
N TYR A 180 0.23 -24.96 -19.91
CA TYR A 180 0.57 -24.35 -18.63
C TYR A 180 1.61 -23.23 -18.83
N LYS A 181 1.34 -22.07 -18.22
CA LYS A 181 2.21 -20.89 -18.26
C LYS A 181 2.26 -20.28 -16.86
N THR A 182 3.42 -19.74 -16.50
CA THR A 182 3.62 -18.83 -15.38
C THR A 182 4.25 -17.55 -15.93
N LEU A 183 3.63 -16.40 -15.66
CA LEU A 183 4.04 -15.10 -16.17
C LEU A 183 3.93 -14.07 -15.05
N SER A 184 4.93 -13.23 -14.91
CA SER A 184 4.96 -12.18 -13.89
C SER A 184 5.53 -10.90 -14.49
N GLY A 185 4.87 -9.76 -14.28
CA GLY A 185 5.38 -8.46 -14.71
C GLY A 185 4.39 -7.32 -14.57
N TYR A 186 4.86 -6.13 -14.95
CA TYR A 186 4.07 -4.91 -14.99
C TYR A 186 3.33 -4.75 -16.32
N LEU A 187 2.03 -4.49 -16.24
CA LEU A 187 1.23 -4.08 -17.38
C LEU A 187 1.33 -2.57 -17.59
N ILE A 188 1.66 -2.14 -18.80
CA ILE A 188 1.64 -0.73 -19.23
C ILE A 188 1.05 -0.67 -20.64
N ASN A 189 0.72 0.52 -21.12
CA ASN A 189 0.48 0.69 -22.56
C ASN A 189 1.79 0.54 -23.36
N PRO A 190 1.98 -0.55 -24.15
CA PRO A 190 3.24 -0.80 -24.85
C PRO A 190 3.51 0.23 -25.96
N ASP A 191 2.47 0.86 -26.52
CA ASP A 191 2.59 1.91 -27.55
C ASP A 191 3.17 3.20 -26.97
N SER A 192 3.13 3.37 -25.65
CA SER A 192 3.75 4.50 -24.97
C SER A 192 5.27 4.39 -24.91
N VAL A 193 5.83 3.19 -25.14
CA VAL A 193 7.29 2.95 -25.13
C VAL A 193 7.83 2.95 -26.55
N THR A 194 8.65 3.95 -26.89
CA THR A 194 9.23 4.19 -28.22
C THR A 194 10.73 4.48 -28.14
N ASP A 195 11.41 4.62 -29.28
CA ASP A 195 12.81 5.05 -29.38
C ASP A 195 13.80 4.26 -28.51
N ILE A 196 13.66 2.93 -28.46
CA ILE A 196 14.47 2.06 -27.60
C ILE A 196 15.89 1.91 -28.15
N THR A 197 16.87 2.28 -27.34
CA THR A 197 18.29 1.95 -27.50
C THR A 197 18.68 1.00 -26.38
N TYR A 198 19.00 -0.26 -26.74
CA TYR A 198 19.39 -1.31 -25.80
C TYR A 198 20.57 -2.09 -26.36
N GLY A 199 21.47 -2.57 -25.50
CA GLY A 199 22.67 -3.28 -25.91
C GLY A 199 23.55 -3.68 -24.73
N LYS A 200 24.84 -3.98 -24.98
CA LYS A 200 25.76 -4.46 -23.94
C LYS A 200 26.21 -3.40 -22.93
N ALA A 201 26.12 -2.12 -23.27
CA ALA A 201 26.58 -1.02 -22.43
C ALA A 201 25.38 -0.35 -21.70
N PRO A 202 25.14 -0.61 -20.41
CA PRO A 202 23.95 -0.12 -19.71
C PRO A 202 23.88 1.41 -19.62
N LEU A 203 25.03 2.09 -19.60
CA LEU A 203 25.10 3.54 -19.54
C LEU A 203 24.68 4.25 -20.85
N SER A 204 24.45 3.53 -21.95
CA SER A 204 23.91 4.08 -23.19
C SER A 204 22.43 3.74 -23.41
N TRP A 205 21.82 2.99 -22.50
CA TRP A 205 20.42 2.62 -22.60
C TRP A 205 19.53 3.86 -22.47
N LYS A 206 18.57 3.95 -23.39
CA LYS A 206 17.57 5.02 -23.41
C LYS A 206 16.32 4.54 -24.12
N LEU A 207 15.17 5.03 -23.69
CA LEU A 207 13.90 4.87 -24.39
C LEU A 207 13.06 6.12 -24.18
N LYS A 208 11.94 6.24 -24.90
CA LYS A 208 10.90 7.21 -24.56
C LYS A 208 9.71 6.49 -23.96
N TYR A 209 9.24 6.95 -22.81
CA TYR A 209 7.93 6.58 -22.28
C TYR A 209 7.02 7.81 -22.35
N ASN A 210 5.93 7.71 -23.10
CA ASN A 210 4.89 8.73 -23.13
C ASN A 210 5.44 10.12 -23.55
N GLY A 211 6.41 10.12 -24.47
CA GLY A 211 7.12 11.29 -24.98
C GLY A 211 8.32 11.76 -24.15
N ILE A 212 8.49 11.25 -22.92
CA ILE A 212 9.60 11.58 -22.01
C ILE A 212 10.77 10.64 -22.25
N VAL A 213 11.99 11.18 -22.34
CA VAL A 213 13.22 10.38 -22.42
C VAL A 213 13.53 9.78 -21.05
N ILE A 214 13.65 8.45 -21.00
CA ILE A 214 14.09 7.69 -19.85
C ILE A 214 15.50 7.19 -20.11
N GLU A 215 16.40 7.58 -19.24
CA GLU A 215 17.83 7.28 -19.27
C GLU A 215 18.35 7.16 -17.85
N LYS A 216 19.61 6.74 -17.71
CA LYS A 216 20.31 6.61 -16.43
C LYS A 216 20.19 7.86 -15.54
N GLU A 217 20.31 7.66 -14.24
CA GLU A 217 20.31 8.73 -13.24
C GLU A 217 21.29 8.45 -12.11
N ILE A 218 21.71 9.51 -11.43
CA ILE A 218 22.49 9.40 -10.20
C ILE A 218 21.52 9.52 -9.03
N LEU A 219 21.61 8.59 -8.10
CA LEU A 219 20.86 8.62 -6.86
C LEU A 219 21.85 8.79 -5.72
N SER A 220 21.50 9.57 -4.72
CA SER A 220 22.36 9.80 -3.57
C SER A 220 21.52 9.91 -2.30
N GLU A 221 22.10 9.45 -1.20
CA GLU A 221 21.55 9.68 0.14
C GLU A 221 22.64 9.86 1.19
N HIS A 222 22.27 10.56 2.25
CA HIS A 222 23.09 10.79 3.43
C HIS A 222 22.96 9.61 4.38
N ILE A 223 24.10 9.12 4.88
CA ILE A 223 24.18 7.96 5.75
C ILE A 223 25.07 8.31 6.95
N ALA A 224 24.62 7.95 8.15
CA ALA A 224 25.40 8.02 9.38
C ALA A 224 25.79 6.60 9.84
N PHE A 225 26.95 6.45 10.46
CA PHE A 225 27.50 5.16 10.88
C PHE A 225 27.65 5.09 12.41
N SER A 226 27.84 3.88 12.95
CA SER A 226 28.02 3.66 14.40
C SER A 226 29.33 4.23 14.96
N ASP A 227 30.31 4.52 14.10
CA ASP A 227 31.58 5.17 14.45
C ASP A 227 31.49 6.71 14.47
N GLU A 228 30.27 7.25 14.48
CA GLU A 228 29.95 8.68 14.45
C GLU A 228 30.31 9.40 13.13
N THR A 229 30.85 8.69 12.15
CA THR A 229 31.05 9.25 10.82
C THR A 229 29.73 9.35 10.05
N SER A 230 29.68 10.26 9.08
CA SER A 230 28.56 10.37 8.15
C SER A 230 29.04 10.89 6.81
N GLY A 231 28.21 10.72 5.77
CA GLY A 231 28.51 11.26 4.45
C GLY A 231 27.42 10.98 3.44
N ASP A 232 27.55 11.64 2.29
CA ASP A 232 26.67 11.44 1.14
C ASP A 232 27.25 10.38 0.22
N TYR A 233 26.45 9.38 -0.12
CA TYR A 233 26.86 8.28 -0.96
C TYR A 233 25.91 8.11 -2.13
N GLU A 234 26.48 7.89 -3.30
CA GLU A 234 25.70 7.46 -4.45
C GLU A 234 25.29 6.00 -4.28
N TYR A 235 24.09 5.66 -4.73
CA TYR A 235 23.56 4.32 -4.59
C TYR A 235 22.81 3.85 -5.84
N LEU A 236 22.65 2.54 -5.94
CA LEU A 236 21.61 1.91 -6.74
C LEU A 236 21.02 0.76 -5.94
N GLU A 237 19.84 0.31 -6.33
CA GLU A 237 19.19 -0.84 -5.72
C GLU A 237 19.31 -2.06 -6.63
N HIS A 238 19.54 -3.23 -6.03
CA HIS A 238 19.59 -4.50 -6.72
C HIS A 238 18.98 -5.58 -5.85
N ASN A 239 17.97 -6.29 -6.37
CA ASN A 239 17.23 -7.33 -5.65
C ASN A 239 16.70 -6.87 -4.27
N GLY A 240 16.16 -5.65 -4.20
CA GLY A 240 15.62 -5.07 -2.97
C GLY A 240 16.66 -4.59 -1.96
N GLN A 241 17.96 -4.58 -2.32
CA GLN A 241 19.02 -4.11 -1.44
C GLN A 241 19.77 -2.94 -2.06
N LYS A 242 19.86 -1.84 -1.30
CA LYS A 242 20.68 -0.69 -1.68
C LYS A 242 22.17 -1.01 -1.57
N ILE A 243 22.89 -0.66 -2.62
CA ILE A 243 24.34 -0.78 -2.72
C ILE A 243 24.92 0.62 -2.94
N TYR A 244 25.87 0.99 -2.11
CA TYR A 244 26.48 2.30 -2.11
C TYR A 244 27.85 2.27 -2.76
N TYR A 245 28.22 3.37 -3.43
CA TYR A 245 29.54 3.57 -4.00
C TYR A 245 30.40 4.43 -3.08
N ASP A 246 31.52 3.87 -2.63
CA ASP A 246 32.59 4.60 -1.95
C ASP A 246 33.61 5.06 -2.99
N GLY A 247 33.44 6.31 -3.46
CA GLY A 247 34.32 6.90 -4.48
C GLY A 247 35.77 7.10 -4.02
N VAL A 248 36.03 7.18 -2.71
CA VAL A 248 37.39 7.33 -2.16
C VAL A 248 38.15 6.02 -2.30
N ASN A 249 37.52 4.91 -1.90
CA ASN A 249 38.12 3.58 -1.97
C ASN A 249 37.87 2.89 -3.33
N ASN A 250 37.11 3.52 -4.21
CA ASN A 250 36.62 2.97 -5.48
C ASN A 250 36.02 1.57 -5.31
N ASN A 251 35.16 1.42 -4.30
CA ASN A 251 34.57 0.14 -3.91
C ASN A 251 33.08 0.30 -3.59
N TYR A 252 32.37 -0.82 -3.46
CA TYR A 252 30.93 -0.84 -3.17
C TYR A 252 30.68 -1.46 -1.80
N PHE A 253 29.67 -0.98 -1.08
CA PHE A 253 29.32 -1.52 0.22
C PHE A 253 27.82 -1.60 0.43
N TYR A 254 27.41 -2.54 1.27
CA TYR A 254 26.11 -2.55 1.93
C TYR A 254 26.19 -1.78 3.24
N TYR A 255 25.12 -1.07 3.57
CA TYR A 255 24.95 -0.46 4.89
C TYR A 255 24.24 -1.46 5.80
N ASN A 256 25.02 -2.19 6.60
CA ASN A 256 24.51 -3.26 7.46
C ASN A 256 24.88 -2.98 8.92
N ASN A 257 23.92 -3.07 9.83
CA ASN A 257 24.14 -2.83 11.26
C ASN A 257 24.95 -1.55 11.52
N TYR A 258 24.56 -0.46 10.86
CA TYR A 258 25.19 0.85 11.00
C TYR A 258 26.64 0.96 10.51
N ASN A 259 27.13 -0.02 9.74
CA ASN A 259 28.51 -0.09 9.26
C ASN A 259 28.61 -0.37 7.76
N LYS A 260 29.74 -0.01 7.16
CA LYS A 260 30.08 -0.40 5.78
C LYS A 260 30.47 -1.87 5.74
N THR A 261 29.72 -2.67 4.99
CA THR A 261 30.11 -4.04 4.63
C THR A 261 30.49 -4.07 3.16
N TYR A 262 31.80 -4.08 2.86
CA TYR A 262 32.27 -4.04 1.48
C TYR A 262 31.91 -5.30 0.70
N LEU A 263 31.53 -5.09 -0.54
CA LEU A 263 31.04 -6.13 -1.42
C LEU A 263 32.18 -7.00 -1.96
N ILE A 264 32.05 -8.32 -1.86
CA ILE A 264 33.03 -9.31 -2.36
C ILE A 264 32.54 -10.13 -3.56
N ASN A 265 31.24 -10.07 -3.89
CA ASN A 265 30.65 -10.86 -4.97
C ASN A 265 31.11 -10.32 -6.34
N ALA A 266 31.89 -11.11 -7.08
CA ALA A 266 32.47 -10.71 -8.36
C ALA A 266 31.43 -10.38 -9.44
N THR A 267 30.36 -11.18 -9.55
CA THR A 267 29.29 -10.98 -10.53
C THR A 267 28.55 -9.66 -10.28
N LEU A 268 28.23 -9.37 -9.02
CA LEU A 268 27.58 -8.13 -8.65
C LEU A 268 28.53 -6.93 -8.81
N GLN A 269 29.82 -7.08 -8.50
CA GLN A 269 30.81 -6.03 -8.80
C GLN A 269 30.91 -5.73 -10.30
N GLU A 270 30.83 -6.73 -11.18
CA GLU A 270 30.80 -6.52 -12.63
C GLU A 270 29.55 -5.74 -13.05
N TYR A 271 28.38 -6.13 -12.53
CA TYR A 271 27.12 -5.41 -12.74
C TYR A 271 27.20 -3.94 -12.32
N LEU A 272 27.80 -3.66 -11.17
CA LEU A 272 27.99 -2.30 -10.63
C LEU A 272 29.02 -1.52 -11.44
N ARG A 273 30.18 -2.11 -11.77
CA ARG A 273 31.22 -1.45 -12.58
C ARG A 273 30.73 -1.09 -13.98
N ALA A 274 29.88 -1.93 -14.59
CA ALA A 274 29.25 -1.60 -15.87
C ALA A 274 28.36 -0.34 -15.77
N ARG A 275 27.94 0.03 -14.56
CA ARG A 275 27.12 1.21 -14.22
C ARG A 275 27.90 2.33 -13.53
N THR A 276 29.22 2.23 -13.45
CA THR A 276 30.09 3.25 -12.85
C THR A 276 30.96 3.88 -13.92
N SER A 277 30.94 5.20 -14.03
CA SER A 277 31.75 5.94 -15.00
C SER A 277 32.04 7.35 -14.52
N GLY A 278 33.28 7.81 -14.73
CA GLY A 278 33.70 9.16 -14.34
C GLY A 278 33.64 9.42 -12.83
N GLY A 279 33.77 8.38 -12.00
CA GLY A 279 33.66 8.50 -10.54
C GLY A 279 32.22 8.58 -10.02
N HIS A 280 31.23 8.24 -10.85
CA HIS A 280 29.82 8.23 -10.47
C HIS A 280 29.16 6.87 -10.71
N LEU A 281 28.30 6.45 -9.81
CA LEU A 281 27.43 5.27 -9.91
C LEU A 281 26.05 5.70 -10.44
N TYR A 282 25.58 5.00 -11.47
CA TYR A 282 24.31 5.31 -12.12
C TYR A 282 23.29 4.18 -11.96
N SER A 283 22.05 4.53 -11.64
CA SER A 283 20.91 3.60 -11.75
C SER A 283 20.36 3.57 -13.17
N THR A 284 19.97 2.37 -13.62
CA THR A 284 19.25 2.14 -14.89
C THR A 284 17.84 1.57 -14.68
N SER A 285 17.38 1.47 -13.43
CA SER A 285 16.14 0.79 -13.05
C SER A 285 14.91 1.30 -13.79
N ALA A 286 14.77 2.62 -13.97
CA ALA A 286 13.65 3.20 -14.70
C ALA A 286 13.59 2.76 -16.17
N PHE A 287 14.74 2.61 -16.84
CA PHE A 287 14.79 2.05 -18.20
C PHE A 287 14.35 0.58 -18.20
N GLU A 288 14.90 -0.20 -17.27
CA GLU A 288 14.63 -1.64 -17.18
C GLU A 288 13.15 -1.91 -16.87
N PHE A 289 12.53 -1.08 -16.02
CA PHE A 289 11.09 -1.09 -15.76
C PHE A 289 10.29 -1.02 -17.06
N TYR A 290 10.41 0.07 -17.82
CA TYR A 290 9.58 0.29 -19.01
C TYR A 290 9.91 -0.71 -20.12
N TYR A 291 11.18 -1.08 -20.28
CA TYR A 291 11.60 -2.07 -21.26
C TYR A 291 10.97 -3.46 -20.97
N ASN A 292 11.07 -3.93 -19.72
CA ASN A 292 10.51 -5.22 -19.32
C ASN A 292 8.98 -5.20 -19.30
N ALA A 293 8.37 -4.11 -18.81
CA ALA A 293 6.92 -3.92 -18.79
C ALA A 293 6.32 -3.90 -20.19
N LYS A 294 6.97 -3.25 -21.17
CA LYS A 294 6.55 -3.30 -22.59
C LYS A 294 6.49 -4.74 -23.10
N LYS A 295 7.59 -5.49 -22.95
CA LYS A 295 7.68 -6.89 -23.40
C LYS A 295 6.64 -7.78 -22.72
N PHE A 296 6.43 -7.58 -21.42
CA PHE A 296 5.42 -8.31 -20.65
C PHE A 296 4.01 -8.00 -21.16
N SER A 297 3.68 -6.72 -21.34
CA SER A 297 2.37 -6.26 -21.79
C SER A 297 2.03 -6.77 -23.20
N GLU A 298 2.98 -6.76 -24.13
CA GLU A 298 2.81 -7.32 -25.48
C GLU A 298 2.54 -8.83 -25.43
N LYS A 299 3.28 -9.54 -24.58
CA LYS A 299 3.12 -10.99 -24.39
C LYS A 299 1.75 -11.33 -23.78
N VAL A 300 1.34 -10.62 -22.74
CA VAL A 300 0.04 -10.80 -22.08
C VAL A 300 -1.11 -10.48 -23.05
N SER A 301 -1.02 -9.36 -23.78
CA SER A 301 -2.03 -8.97 -24.76
C SER A 301 -2.21 -10.03 -25.86
N THR A 302 -1.12 -10.65 -26.31
CA THR A 302 -1.16 -11.73 -27.31
C THR A 302 -1.84 -13.00 -26.76
N LEU A 303 -1.60 -13.33 -25.49
CA LEU A 303 -2.05 -14.57 -24.89
C LEU A 303 -3.49 -14.52 -24.37
N ILE A 304 -3.87 -13.41 -23.73
CA ILE A 304 -5.11 -13.27 -22.96
C ILE A 304 -5.78 -11.89 -23.16
N GLY A 305 -5.41 -11.15 -24.22
CA GLY A 305 -5.95 -9.81 -24.48
C GLY A 305 -7.43 -9.75 -24.87
N ASN A 306 -8.14 -10.88 -24.95
CA ASN A 306 -9.59 -10.97 -25.17
C ASN A 306 -10.37 -11.35 -23.90
N ILE A 307 -9.69 -11.48 -22.76
CA ILE A 307 -10.31 -11.77 -21.47
C ILE A 307 -10.96 -10.50 -20.92
N SER A 308 -12.17 -10.68 -20.41
CA SER A 308 -13.04 -9.67 -19.82
C SER A 308 -13.49 -10.11 -18.43
N GLN A 309 -14.20 -9.24 -17.71
CA GLN A 309 -14.66 -9.56 -16.36
C GLN A 309 -15.74 -10.66 -16.38
N ASP A 310 -16.51 -10.76 -17.47
CA ASP A 310 -17.48 -11.83 -17.69
C ASP A 310 -16.86 -13.24 -17.73
N ASP A 311 -15.56 -13.33 -18.01
CA ASP A 311 -14.84 -14.62 -18.02
C ASP A 311 -14.40 -15.04 -16.60
N ALA A 312 -14.64 -14.23 -15.57
CA ALA A 312 -14.26 -14.51 -14.19
C ALA A 312 -15.20 -15.53 -13.53
N VAL A 313 -14.62 -16.51 -12.82
CA VAL A 313 -15.37 -17.60 -12.18
C VAL A 313 -14.95 -17.85 -10.73
N ASP A 314 -15.87 -18.39 -9.95
CA ASP A 314 -15.63 -18.84 -8.58
C ASP A 314 -14.94 -20.23 -8.52
N SER A 315 -14.76 -20.75 -7.30
CA SER A 315 -14.15 -22.06 -7.08
C SER A 315 -15.02 -23.25 -7.52
N GLN A 316 -16.29 -23.02 -7.84
CA GLN A 316 -17.26 -24.00 -8.35
C GLN A 316 -17.47 -23.86 -9.87
N ASN A 317 -16.69 -23.00 -10.55
CA ASN A 317 -16.81 -22.66 -11.98
C ASN A 317 -18.08 -21.87 -12.34
N HIS A 318 -18.76 -21.23 -11.39
CA HIS A 318 -19.82 -20.29 -11.70
C HIS A 318 -19.25 -18.92 -12.02
N GLN A 319 -19.84 -18.24 -12.99
CA GLN A 319 -19.47 -16.87 -13.34
C GLN A 319 -19.70 -15.93 -12.14
N ILE A 320 -18.74 -15.06 -11.86
CA ILE A 320 -18.86 -14.03 -10.82
C ILE A 320 -19.58 -12.82 -11.43
N ASN A 321 -20.84 -12.62 -11.01
CA ASN A 321 -21.71 -11.55 -11.54
C ASN A 321 -21.98 -10.42 -10.53
N ASP A 322 -21.32 -10.44 -9.37
CA ASP A 322 -21.57 -9.56 -8.23
C ASP A 322 -20.34 -8.76 -7.82
N PHE A 323 -19.48 -8.40 -8.79
CA PHE A 323 -18.43 -7.42 -8.57
C PHE A 323 -19.00 -6.05 -8.19
N ALA A 324 -18.27 -5.30 -7.37
CA ALA A 324 -18.67 -3.95 -6.98
C ALA A 324 -18.65 -2.94 -8.15
N VAL A 325 -17.84 -3.21 -9.16
CA VAL A 325 -17.74 -2.43 -10.41
C VAL A 325 -17.83 -3.40 -11.58
N ASP A 326 -18.72 -3.08 -12.52
CA ASP A 326 -18.94 -3.84 -13.74
C ASP A 326 -18.21 -3.17 -14.91
N THR A 327 -17.16 -3.85 -15.38
CA THR A 327 -16.38 -3.48 -16.56
C THR A 327 -16.86 -4.21 -17.83
N GLY A 328 -17.83 -5.11 -17.68
CA GLY A 328 -18.48 -5.89 -18.74
C GLY A 328 -17.51 -6.66 -19.62
N THR A 329 -17.78 -6.59 -20.94
CA THR A 329 -16.99 -7.28 -21.97
C THR A 329 -15.72 -6.55 -22.37
N ASN A 330 -15.34 -5.47 -21.68
CA ASN A 330 -14.15 -4.71 -22.04
C ASN A 330 -12.89 -5.55 -21.79
N PRO A 331 -11.93 -5.59 -22.74
CA PRO A 331 -10.69 -6.33 -22.56
C PRO A 331 -9.86 -5.81 -21.38
N ILE A 332 -9.67 -6.63 -20.34
CA ILE A 332 -8.93 -6.24 -19.13
C ILE A 332 -7.43 -6.11 -19.43
N PHE A 333 -6.84 -7.13 -20.05
CA PHE A 333 -5.38 -7.27 -20.22
C PHE A 333 -4.84 -6.76 -21.55
N LYS A 334 -5.66 -6.00 -22.30
CA LYS A 334 -5.22 -5.33 -23.53
C LYS A 334 -5.16 -3.83 -23.29
N ALA A 335 -3.95 -3.34 -23.07
CA ALA A 335 -3.73 -1.93 -22.86
C ALA A 335 -4.05 -1.11 -24.13
N SER A 336 -4.58 0.09 -23.94
CA SER A 336 -4.90 1.03 -25.01
C SER A 336 -4.92 2.46 -24.47
N ARG A 337 -5.26 3.45 -25.29
CA ARG A 337 -5.38 4.85 -24.84
C ARG A 337 -6.46 5.04 -23.77
N SER A 338 -7.53 4.24 -23.78
CA SER A 338 -8.61 4.29 -22.79
C SER A 338 -8.48 3.21 -21.70
N ASN A 339 -7.50 2.30 -21.84
CA ASN A 339 -7.21 1.25 -20.88
C ASN A 339 -5.71 1.22 -20.59
N ASP A 340 -5.15 2.34 -20.12
CA ASP A 340 -3.74 2.36 -19.68
C ASP A 340 -3.67 1.88 -18.23
N PRO A 341 -3.04 0.73 -17.93
CA PRO A 341 -2.97 0.17 -16.58
C PRO A 341 -2.33 1.11 -15.53
N LEU A 342 -1.60 2.14 -15.97
CA LEU A 342 -1.06 3.17 -15.09
C LEU A 342 -2.05 4.26 -14.72
N LEU A 343 -3.24 4.31 -15.30
CA LEU A 343 -4.28 5.32 -15.00
C LEU A 343 -5.41 4.72 -14.16
N SER A 344 -5.92 5.52 -13.23
CA SER A 344 -6.86 5.06 -12.21
C SER A 344 -8.24 4.75 -12.79
N GLY A 345 -8.65 5.43 -13.85
CA GLY A 345 -9.90 5.18 -14.58
C GLY A 345 -9.78 4.16 -15.74
N SER A 346 -8.72 3.34 -15.78
CA SER A 346 -8.60 2.30 -16.81
C SER A 346 -9.44 1.08 -16.46
N THR A 347 -9.96 0.38 -17.49
CA THR A 347 -10.67 -0.90 -17.32
C THR A 347 -9.86 -1.91 -16.51
N PHE A 348 -8.54 -1.97 -16.73
CA PHE A 348 -7.63 -2.79 -15.95
C PHE A 348 -7.69 -2.41 -14.46
N ASN A 349 -7.57 -1.13 -14.12
CA ASN A 349 -7.53 -0.69 -12.74
C ASN A 349 -8.89 -0.87 -12.03
N GLU A 350 -9.99 -0.61 -12.72
CA GLU A 350 -11.35 -0.87 -12.21
C GLU A 350 -11.56 -2.35 -11.90
N ASN A 351 -11.22 -3.24 -12.85
CA ASN A 351 -11.30 -4.68 -12.63
C ASN A 351 -10.34 -5.15 -11.52
N ARG A 352 -9.11 -4.61 -11.46
CA ARG A 352 -8.14 -4.91 -10.40
C ARG A 352 -8.73 -4.60 -9.02
N MET A 353 -9.27 -3.40 -8.83
CA MET A 353 -9.90 -3.00 -7.57
C MET A 353 -11.10 -3.89 -7.23
N ALA A 354 -11.94 -4.22 -8.22
CA ALA A 354 -13.08 -5.11 -8.05
C ALA A 354 -12.67 -6.53 -7.64
N ALA A 355 -11.63 -7.08 -8.27
CA ALA A 355 -11.07 -8.40 -7.95
C ALA A 355 -10.45 -8.43 -6.54
N ILE A 356 -9.67 -7.42 -6.16
CA ILE A 356 -9.11 -7.26 -4.80
C ILE A 356 -10.23 -7.25 -3.77
N ARG A 357 -11.25 -6.39 -3.97
CA ARG A 357 -12.41 -6.29 -3.07
C ARG A 357 -13.12 -7.64 -2.94
N LYS A 358 -13.45 -8.29 -4.06
CA LYS A 358 -14.14 -9.59 -4.06
C LYS A 358 -13.35 -10.67 -3.33
N SER A 359 -12.03 -10.70 -3.52
CA SER A 359 -11.13 -11.62 -2.80
C SER A 359 -11.22 -11.40 -1.28
N ILE A 360 -11.08 -10.15 -0.83
CA ILE A 360 -11.16 -9.80 0.60
C ILE A 360 -12.55 -10.14 1.17
N GLU A 361 -13.63 -9.72 0.51
CA GLU A 361 -15.00 -9.98 0.96
C GLU A 361 -15.27 -11.48 1.15
N THR A 362 -14.90 -12.29 0.15
CA THR A 362 -15.11 -13.75 0.18
C THR A 362 -14.36 -14.40 1.33
N ASN A 363 -13.07 -14.10 1.46
CA ASN A 363 -12.21 -14.73 2.47
C ASN A 363 -12.48 -14.22 3.89
N LEU A 364 -12.78 -12.93 4.05
CA LEU A 364 -13.12 -12.35 5.35
C LEU A 364 -14.47 -12.87 5.84
N THR A 365 -15.46 -13.00 4.95
CA THR A 365 -16.75 -13.63 5.29
C THR A 365 -16.56 -15.07 5.75
N ALA A 366 -15.75 -15.86 5.04
CA ALA A 366 -15.40 -17.21 5.45
C ALA A 366 -14.62 -17.24 6.78
N ALA A 367 -13.72 -16.29 7.02
CA ALA A 367 -12.98 -16.21 8.28
C ALA A 367 -13.88 -15.88 9.47
N ILE A 368 -14.83 -14.95 9.32
CA ILE A 368 -15.80 -14.59 10.37
C ILE A 368 -16.80 -15.73 10.60
N ALA A 369 -17.24 -16.41 9.54
CA ALA A 369 -18.09 -17.60 9.68
C ALA A 369 -17.38 -18.70 10.48
N ASN A 370 -16.10 -18.96 10.21
CA ASN A 370 -15.29 -19.86 11.01
C ASN A 370 -15.13 -19.37 12.46
N TYR A 371 -14.93 -18.06 12.67
CA TYR A 371 -14.85 -17.49 14.02
C TYR A 371 -16.09 -17.80 14.86
N ASN A 372 -17.29 -17.74 14.28
CA ASN A 372 -18.54 -18.09 14.97
C ASN A 372 -18.57 -19.55 15.47
N LEU A 373 -17.93 -20.48 14.75
CA LEU A 373 -17.87 -21.90 15.16
C LEU A 373 -17.00 -22.10 16.41
N PHE A 374 -15.97 -21.28 16.59
CA PHE A 374 -14.99 -21.38 17.67
C PHE A 374 -15.18 -20.35 18.80
N SER A 375 -16.13 -19.44 18.64
CA SER A 375 -16.45 -18.44 19.66
C SER A 375 -17.26 -19.06 20.78
N SER A 376 -16.89 -18.78 22.03
CA SER A 376 -17.71 -19.09 23.21
C SER A 376 -18.86 -18.10 23.42
N ASN A 377 -18.90 -17.02 22.64
CA ASN A 377 -19.92 -15.98 22.71
C ASN A 377 -21.16 -16.41 21.90
N THR A 378 -22.36 -16.19 22.44
CA THR A 378 -23.64 -16.47 21.77
C THR A 378 -24.00 -15.42 20.71
N TYR A 379 -23.25 -14.33 20.64
CA TYR A 379 -23.37 -13.31 19.61
C TYR A 379 -22.94 -13.85 18.24
N GLU A 380 -23.74 -13.61 17.21
CA GLU A 380 -23.41 -14.00 15.83
C GLU A 380 -22.64 -12.88 15.12
N PHE A 381 -21.35 -13.11 14.90
CA PHE A 381 -20.46 -12.16 14.23
C PHE A 381 -20.67 -12.18 12.72
N ARG A 382 -20.66 -11.00 12.08
CA ARG A 382 -20.89 -10.85 10.63
C ARG A 382 -19.94 -9.84 10.03
N MET A 383 -19.63 -9.97 8.73
CA MET A 383 -18.85 -8.94 8.03
C MET A 383 -19.70 -7.67 7.91
N PRO A 384 -19.25 -6.51 8.43
CA PRO A 384 -19.99 -5.27 8.28
C PRO A 384 -19.87 -4.76 6.85
N LYS A 385 -20.86 -3.97 6.42
CA LYS A 385 -20.79 -3.25 5.15
C LYS A 385 -19.80 -2.08 5.29
N LEU A 386 -18.65 -2.20 4.65
CA LEU A 386 -17.66 -1.12 4.58
C LEU A 386 -18.13 -0.01 3.64
N SER A 387 -17.71 1.23 3.91
CA SER A 387 -18.00 2.38 3.05
C SER A 387 -17.20 2.32 1.74
N GLU A 388 -17.70 2.93 0.66
CA GLU A 388 -16.95 3.01 -0.62
C GLU A 388 -15.65 3.82 -0.48
N ILE A 389 -15.61 4.79 0.44
CA ILE A 389 -14.40 5.53 0.78
C ILE A 389 -13.35 4.59 1.41
N ASP A 390 -13.78 3.71 2.31
CA ASP A 390 -12.87 2.75 2.94
C ASP A 390 -12.43 1.66 1.95
N TRP A 391 -13.31 1.22 1.05
CA TRP A 391 -12.89 0.34 -0.06
C TRP A 391 -11.87 0.99 -0.97
N GLY A 392 -12.07 2.26 -1.34
CA GLY A 392 -11.09 3.03 -2.10
C GLY A 392 -9.72 3.12 -1.41
N LYS A 393 -9.70 3.17 -0.07
CA LYS A 393 -8.47 3.03 0.72
C LYS A 393 -7.89 1.61 0.60
N ILE A 394 -8.67 0.59 0.93
CA ILE A 394 -8.23 -0.82 1.00
C ILE A 394 -7.64 -1.31 -0.33
N THR A 395 -8.26 -0.99 -1.46
CA THR A 395 -7.86 -1.52 -2.78
C THR A 395 -6.66 -0.78 -3.41
N ASN A 396 -6.23 0.33 -2.80
CA ASN A 396 -5.13 1.16 -3.30
C ASN A 396 -4.01 1.37 -2.26
N ASN A 397 -4.19 0.86 -1.04
CA ASN A 397 -3.27 1.13 0.06
C ASN A 397 -3.11 -0.10 0.94
N VAL A 398 -1.87 -0.36 1.35
CA VAL A 398 -1.60 -1.17 2.54
C VAL A 398 -2.39 -0.55 3.69
N SER A 399 -3.21 -1.35 4.35
CA SER A 399 -4.17 -0.90 5.35
C SER A 399 -4.43 -1.97 6.40
N VAL A 400 -4.76 -1.52 7.60
CA VAL A 400 -5.20 -2.36 8.70
C VAL A 400 -6.69 -2.15 8.88
N MET A 401 -7.43 -3.26 8.82
CA MET A 401 -8.86 -3.31 9.10
C MET A 401 -9.07 -4.05 10.41
N THR A 402 -9.83 -3.45 11.32
CA THR A 402 -10.15 -4.04 12.62
C THR A 402 -11.66 -4.06 12.81
N PHE A 403 -12.14 -5.12 13.45
CA PHE A 403 -13.56 -5.36 13.67
C PHE A 403 -13.79 -5.56 15.16
N LEU A 404 -14.70 -4.80 15.75
CA LEU A 404 -15.08 -4.94 17.16
C LEU A 404 -16.59 -5.07 17.25
N GLN A 405 -17.06 -6.23 17.69
CA GLN A 405 -18.47 -6.64 17.60
C GLN A 405 -18.93 -7.39 18.85
N GLY A 406 -20.24 -7.35 19.11
CA GLY A 406 -20.87 -8.16 20.15
C GLY A 406 -20.66 -7.66 21.58
N ILE A 407 -20.17 -6.44 21.79
CA ILE A 407 -20.04 -5.86 23.14
C ILE A 407 -21.40 -5.29 23.59
N PRO A 408 -21.99 -5.73 24.70
CA PRO A 408 -23.25 -5.17 25.20
C PRO A 408 -23.09 -3.69 25.61
N ILE A 409 -23.94 -2.80 25.07
CA ILE A 409 -23.95 -1.35 25.37
C ILE A 409 -25.35 -0.86 25.75
N GLY A 410 -25.88 -1.35 26.87
CA GLY A 410 -27.26 -1.12 27.28
C GLY A 410 -28.20 -2.07 26.54
N HIS A 411 -29.14 -1.53 25.75
CA HIS A 411 -30.17 -2.33 25.06
C HIS A 411 -29.76 -2.84 23.66
N LYS A 412 -28.53 -2.57 23.22
CA LYS A 412 -28.00 -3.01 21.93
C LYS A 412 -26.56 -3.52 22.06
N TYR A 413 -26.06 -4.15 21.01
CA TYR A 413 -24.65 -4.51 20.88
C TYR A 413 -23.88 -3.41 20.13
N TYR A 414 -22.65 -3.17 20.54
CA TYR A 414 -21.69 -2.36 19.81
C TYR A 414 -21.08 -3.20 18.70
N ASN A 415 -21.18 -2.70 17.47
CA ASN A 415 -20.58 -3.27 16.28
C ASN A 415 -19.99 -2.15 15.45
N ASN A 416 -18.68 -2.16 15.27
CA ASN A 416 -18.02 -1.20 14.41
C ASN A 416 -16.74 -1.79 13.79
N TYR A 417 -16.23 -1.09 12.79
CA TYR A 417 -14.96 -1.38 12.16
C TYR A 417 -14.10 -0.11 12.08
N CYS A 418 -12.81 -0.27 11.88
CA CYS A 418 -11.90 0.83 11.58
C CYS A 418 -10.95 0.42 10.45
N VAL A 419 -10.70 1.34 9.52
CA VAL A 419 -9.74 1.17 8.42
C VAL A 419 -8.75 2.32 8.46
N ILE A 420 -7.48 1.97 8.64
CA ILE A 420 -6.39 2.95 8.61
C ILE A 420 -5.36 2.50 7.59
N THR A 421 -4.99 3.41 6.69
CA THR A 421 -3.97 3.18 5.66
C THR A 421 -2.58 3.41 6.20
N ASN A 422 -1.67 2.49 5.92
CA ASN A 422 -0.24 2.73 6.02
C ASN A 422 0.24 3.36 4.70
N ASN A 423 0.64 4.63 4.75
CA ASN A 423 1.13 5.37 3.58
C ASN A 423 2.66 5.48 3.51
N ASN A 424 3.35 5.06 4.56
CA ASN A 424 4.80 5.16 4.71
C ASN A 424 5.40 3.76 4.91
N ASN A 425 5.17 2.87 3.96
CA ASN A 425 5.75 1.53 3.97
C ASN A 425 6.54 1.27 2.69
N GLU A 426 7.38 0.26 2.74
CA GLU A 426 8.25 -0.16 1.65
C GLU A 426 7.61 -1.29 0.83
N GLU A 427 6.41 -1.74 1.23
CA GLU A 427 5.69 -2.79 0.54
C GLU A 427 5.07 -2.29 -0.77
N VAL A 428 4.70 -1.00 -0.87
CA VAL A 428 4.10 -0.44 -2.10
C VAL A 428 4.57 0.97 -2.42
N VAL A 429 4.91 1.19 -3.69
CA VAL A 429 5.19 2.54 -4.23
C VAL A 429 3.96 3.07 -4.95
N LYS A 430 3.21 3.90 -4.24
CA LYS A 430 2.05 4.61 -4.78
C LYS A 430 2.47 5.74 -5.70
N LYS A 431 1.57 6.12 -6.60
CA LYS A 431 1.76 7.24 -7.51
C LYS A 431 1.91 8.56 -6.74
N GLU A 432 1.19 8.69 -5.64
CA GLU A 432 1.14 9.88 -4.78
C GLU A 432 2.36 9.97 -3.85
N ASN A 433 3.10 8.88 -3.68
CA ASN A 433 4.22 8.76 -2.74
C ASN A 433 5.56 9.22 -3.32
N ILE A 434 5.58 9.84 -4.50
CA ILE A 434 6.81 10.39 -5.10
C ILE A 434 6.84 11.90 -4.88
N TYR A 435 7.91 12.37 -4.22
CA TYR A 435 8.18 13.79 -4.04
C TYR A 435 9.22 14.29 -5.01
N ILE A 436 9.00 15.50 -5.51
CA ILE A 436 9.90 16.22 -6.41
C ILE A 436 10.80 17.09 -5.57
N VAL A 437 12.11 17.03 -5.78
CA VAL A 437 13.07 17.83 -5.02
C VAL A 437 13.61 18.96 -5.85
N THR A 438 13.55 20.16 -5.31
CA THR A 438 14.18 21.35 -5.86
C THR A 438 15.42 21.75 -5.06
N ARG A 439 16.27 22.58 -5.69
CA ARG A 439 17.43 23.21 -5.07
C ARG A 439 17.52 24.66 -5.50
N ASP A 440 17.69 25.57 -4.54
CA ASP A 440 17.92 27.00 -4.79
C ASP A 440 19.41 27.33 -5.02
N SER A 441 19.75 28.58 -5.36
CA SER A 441 21.14 29.04 -5.53
C SER A 441 21.98 28.94 -4.25
N ASN A 442 21.34 29.02 -3.10
CA ASN A 442 22.01 28.87 -1.81
C ASN A 442 22.25 27.40 -1.49
N GLY A 443 21.81 26.47 -2.34
CA GLY A 443 21.90 25.02 -2.17
C GLY A 443 20.87 24.44 -1.20
N ASN A 444 19.90 25.22 -0.74
CA ASN A 444 18.80 24.71 0.08
C ASN A 444 17.91 23.81 -0.77
N ARG A 445 17.47 22.70 -0.19
CA ARG A 445 16.60 21.73 -0.86
C ARG A 445 15.20 21.83 -0.29
N GLU A 446 14.21 21.74 -1.17
CA GLU A 446 12.81 21.66 -0.79
C GLU A 446 12.13 20.51 -1.55
N TYR A 447 11.25 19.75 -0.89
CA TYR A 447 10.46 18.71 -1.55
C TYR A 447 8.99 19.11 -1.71
N HIS A 448 8.42 18.69 -2.84
CA HIS A 448 7.10 19.06 -3.34
C HIS A 448 6.30 17.81 -3.70
N LEU A 449 4.98 17.88 -3.57
CA LEU A 449 4.09 16.92 -4.23
C LEU A 449 4.22 17.06 -5.75
N ALA A 450 4.15 15.95 -6.50
CA ALA A 450 4.27 15.99 -7.96
C ALA A 450 3.19 16.85 -8.64
N GLY A 451 1.99 16.92 -8.05
CA GLY A 451 0.90 17.79 -8.48
C GLY A 451 0.94 19.22 -7.94
N CYS A 452 2.05 19.67 -7.33
CA CYS A 452 2.16 20.98 -6.67
C CYS A 452 1.94 22.15 -7.67
N PRO A 453 0.85 22.93 -7.55
CA PRO A 453 0.59 24.03 -8.47
C PRO A 453 1.62 25.16 -8.34
N HIS A 454 2.15 25.37 -7.13
CA HIS A 454 3.19 26.36 -6.88
C HIS A 454 4.45 26.03 -7.70
N LEU A 455 4.94 24.78 -7.61
CA LEU A 455 6.09 24.33 -8.40
C LEU A 455 5.82 24.37 -9.91
N MET A 456 4.59 24.08 -10.35
CA MET A 456 4.22 24.15 -11.77
C MET A 456 4.27 25.58 -12.34
N GLN A 457 4.02 26.58 -11.49
CA GLN A 457 3.97 28.01 -11.82
C GLN A 457 5.31 28.74 -11.64
N THR A 458 6.20 28.21 -10.79
CA THR A 458 7.51 28.82 -10.50
C THR A 458 8.28 29.12 -11.79
N ASN A 459 8.88 30.31 -11.90
CA ASN A 459 9.64 30.64 -13.10
C ASN A 459 11.06 30.05 -13.03
N LEU A 460 11.21 28.78 -13.41
CA LEU A 460 12.50 28.10 -13.48
C LEU A 460 13.24 28.47 -14.78
N PRO A 461 14.55 28.81 -14.76
CA PRO A 461 15.46 28.94 -13.62
C PRO A 461 15.58 30.39 -13.10
N SER A 462 14.71 31.31 -13.54
CA SER A 462 14.79 32.75 -13.24
C SER A 462 14.73 33.08 -11.73
N GLU A 463 14.12 32.21 -10.94
CA GLU A 463 14.09 32.28 -9.48
C GLU A 463 15.30 31.59 -8.80
N ASN A 464 16.33 31.20 -9.58
CA ASN A 464 17.49 30.43 -9.13
C ASN A 464 17.15 29.08 -8.48
N ILE A 465 16.00 28.50 -8.84
CA ILE A 465 15.55 27.18 -8.38
C ILE A 465 15.70 26.18 -9.53
N THR A 466 16.12 24.96 -9.21
CA THR A 466 16.27 23.85 -10.16
C THR A 466 15.63 22.59 -9.60
N ILE A 467 15.03 21.76 -10.45
CA ILE A 467 14.56 20.41 -10.06
C ILE A 467 15.77 19.48 -10.13
N VAL A 468 16.11 18.83 -9.01
CA VAL A 468 17.32 18.01 -8.87
C VAL A 468 17.06 16.51 -8.78
N GLY A 469 15.81 16.09 -8.61
CA GLY A 469 15.45 14.67 -8.57
C GLY A 469 14.04 14.45 -8.05
N ALA A 470 13.65 13.19 -7.95
CA ALA A 470 12.41 12.77 -7.33
C ALA A 470 12.63 11.43 -6.60
N TYR A 471 12.03 11.27 -5.44
CA TYR A 471 12.25 10.14 -4.53
C TYR A 471 10.95 9.72 -3.84
N ALA A 472 10.88 8.47 -3.40
CA ALA A 472 9.77 8.00 -2.57
C ALA A 472 9.71 8.78 -1.25
N ASN A 473 8.51 8.92 -0.68
CA ASN A 473 8.26 9.53 0.61
C ASN A 473 9.10 8.91 1.74
N THR A 474 9.39 7.61 1.65
CA THR A 474 10.22 6.87 2.62
C THR A 474 11.68 7.33 2.64
N SER A 475 12.17 8.02 1.61
CA SER A 475 13.51 8.63 1.58
C SER A 475 13.62 9.87 2.47
N PHE A 476 12.49 10.45 2.89
CA PHE A 476 12.44 11.66 3.72
C PHE A 476 12.14 11.35 5.20
N ILE A 477 12.02 10.07 5.56
CA ILE A 477 11.77 9.64 6.93
C ILE A 477 13.10 9.60 7.72
N ARG A 478 13.05 10.09 8.96
CA ARG A 478 14.17 10.04 9.91
C ARG A 478 14.61 8.59 10.15
N GLN A 479 15.90 8.35 9.97
CA GLN A 479 16.56 7.09 10.30
C GLN A 479 17.29 7.22 11.64
N THR A 480 17.51 6.08 12.30
CA THR A 480 18.21 6.01 13.59
C THR A 480 19.47 5.17 13.44
N VAL A 481 20.56 5.64 14.04
CA VAL A 481 21.81 4.87 14.18
C VAL A 481 22.06 4.67 15.66
N ARG A 482 22.44 3.46 16.07
CA ARG A 482 22.82 3.15 17.45
C ARG A 482 24.33 3.25 17.58
N ILE A 483 24.80 4.14 18.45
CA ILE A 483 26.23 4.29 18.76
C ILE A 483 26.60 3.33 19.89
N SER A 484 25.80 3.30 20.95
CA SER A 484 25.95 2.37 22.08
C SER A 484 24.58 2.08 22.72
N GLU A 485 24.53 1.29 23.79
CA GLU A 485 23.27 1.06 24.51
C GLU A 485 22.72 2.35 25.11
N GLY A 486 21.51 2.74 24.70
CA GLY A 486 20.90 4.00 25.13
C GLY A 486 21.38 5.24 24.38
N ASP A 487 22.40 5.13 23.51
CA ASP A 487 22.92 6.26 22.73
C ASP A 487 22.60 6.12 21.23
N TYR A 488 21.81 7.06 20.72
CA TYR A 488 21.29 7.06 19.37
C TYR A 488 21.58 8.41 18.68
N ARG A 489 21.90 8.37 17.39
CA ARG A 489 21.88 9.56 16.52
C ARG A 489 20.81 9.38 15.45
N TYR A 490 20.41 10.50 14.86
CA TYR A 490 19.36 10.53 13.86
C TYR A 490 19.85 11.25 12.61
N PHE A 491 19.42 10.76 11.46
CA PHE A 491 19.72 11.39 10.17
C PHE A 491 18.53 11.27 9.22
N TYR A 492 18.52 12.09 8.18
CA TYR A 492 17.54 12.02 7.10
C TYR A 492 18.27 11.67 5.81
N PRO A 493 17.88 10.63 5.07
CA PRO A 493 18.59 10.22 3.84
C PRO A 493 18.66 11.34 2.78
N GLN A 494 17.65 12.22 2.74
CA GLN A 494 17.64 13.35 1.81
C GLN A 494 18.25 14.65 2.37
N ASN A 495 18.93 14.62 3.52
CA ASN A 495 19.78 15.74 3.96
C ASN A 495 21.17 15.65 3.31
N LEU A 496 21.20 15.82 1.98
CA LEU A 496 22.44 15.84 1.19
C LEU A 496 23.17 17.19 1.32
N GLY A 497 24.49 17.14 1.48
CA GLY A 497 25.41 18.28 1.59
C GLY A 497 25.83 18.61 3.03
N ASN A 498 26.80 19.54 3.17
CA ASN A 498 27.39 19.94 4.46
C ASN A 498 26.43 20.81 5.32
N ASP A 499 25.40 20.23 5.92
CA ASP A 499 24.39 20.87 6.81
C ASP A 499 23.33 21.73 6.14
N LYS A 500 22.54 21.14 5.23
CA LYS A 500 21.26 21.73 4.80
C LYS A 500 20.11 20.77 5.07
N ASN A 501 19.28 21.14 6.05
CA ASN A 501 18.01 20.49 6.29
C ASN A 501 17.14 20.63 5.04
N ILE A 502 16.66 19.50 4.50
CA ILE A 502 15.65 19.53 3.46
C ILE A 502 14.32 19.98 4.07
N THR A 503 13.67 20.98 3.48
CA THR A 503 12.36 21.45 3.93
C THR A 503 11.24 20.90 3.06
N SER A 504 10.03 20.85 3.59
CA SER A 504 8.84 20.57 2.80
C SER A 504 8.27 21.88 2.25
N CYS A 505 7.72 21.84 1.04
CA CYS A 505 7.01 22.97 0.48
C CYS A 505 5.80 23.35 1.35
N TYR A 506 5.79 24.61 1.79
CA TYR A 506 4.70 25.16 2.60
C TYR A 506 3.32 24.96 1.94
N TYR A 507 3.22 25.20 0.62
CA TYR A 507 1.97 25.04 -0.13
C TYR A 507 1.51 23.59 -0.19
N CYS A 508 2.45 22.64 -0.28
CA CYS A 508 2.12 21.22 -0.27
C CYS A 508 1.60 20.76 1.10
N ILE A 509 2.05 21.38 2.20
CA ILE A 509 1.58 21.06 3.55
C ILE A 509 0.22 21.71 3.82
N VAL A 510 0.14 23.03 3.65
CA VAL A 510 -1.03 23.81 4.08
C VAL A 510 -2.21 23.67 3.11
N ASN A 511 -1.92 23.50 1.82
CA ASN A 511 -2.93 23.36 0.77
C ASN A 511 -2.85 21.99 0.07
N ALA A 512 -2.61 20.92 0.84
CA ALA A 512 -2.50 19.56 0.29
C ALA A 512 -3.72 19.12 -0.54
N ALA A 513 -4.91 19.69 -0.28
CA ALA A 513 -6.13 19.43 -1.05
C ALA A 513 -6.16 20.14 -2.42
N ASN A 514 -5.32 21.14 -2.63
CA ASN A 514 -5.24 21.92 -3.87
C ASN A 514 -4.02 21.51 -4.69
N THR A 515 -3.90 20.21 -4.98
CA THR A 515 -2.89 19.67 -5.88
C THR A 515 -3.54 19.11 -7.13
N TYR A 516 -2.86 19.23 -8.26
CA TYR A 516 -3.30 18.56 -9.48
C TYR A 516 -3.25 17.05 -9.32
N ASP A 517 -4.20 16.38 -9.96
CA ASP A 517 -4.32 14.94 -9.94
C ASP A 517 -3.09 14.27 -10.58
N ILE A 518 -2.65 13.16 -10.00
CA ILE A 518 -1.42 12.49 -10.43
C ILE A 518 -1.58 11.82 -11.81
N ASP A 519 -2.78 11.35 -12.17
CA ASP A 519 -3.02 10.83 -13.52
C ASP A 519 -2.90 11.96 -14.57
N GLN A 520 -3.26 13.20 -14.22
CA GLN A 520 -3.02 14.38 -15.07
C GLN A 520 -1.51 14.67 -15.23
N VAL A 521 -0.73 14.53 -14.16
CA VAL A 521 0.75 14.65 -14.22
C VAL A 521 1.36 13.55 -15.11
N ILE A 522 0.93 12.30 -14.94
CA ILE A 522 1.38 11.15 -15.74
C ILE A 522 1.08 11.35 -17.23
N THR A 523 -0.15 11.76 -17.55
CA THR A 523 -0.58 12.01 -18.94
C THR A 523 0.04 13.28 -19.53
N GLY A 524 0.53 14.20 -18.70
CA GLY A 524 1.02 15.51 -19.13
C GLY A 524 -0.10 16.46 -19.55
N LYS A 525 -1.31 16.25 -19.03
CA LYS A 525 -2.51 17.04 -19.37
C LYS A 525 -3.24 17.44 -18.10
N ILE A 526 -3.00 18.66 -17.65
CA ILE A 526 -3.75 19.27 -16.56
C ILE A 526 -5.08 19.78 -17.08
N ILE A 527 -6.18 19.38 -16.45
CA ILE A 527 -7.54 19.83 -16.80
C ILE A 527 -8.02 20.81 -15.72
N GLY A 528 -8.42 22.00 -16.16
CA GLY A 528 -9.08 23.02 -15.35
C GLY A 528 -10.50 23.30 -15.82
N LYS A 529 -11.11 24.33 -15.25
CA LYS A 529 -12.42 24.83 -15.67
C LYS A 529 -12.26 26.12 -16.50
N ASP A 530 -12.94 26.19 -17.63
CA ASP A 530 -13.06 27.41 -18.43
C ASP A 530 -14.06 28.41 -17.79
N SER A 531 -14.27 29.55 -18.45
CA SER A 531 -15.23 30.57 -17.98
C SER A 531 -16.69 30.09 -17.95
N ASN A 532 -17.00 28.97 -18.62
CA ASN A 532 -18.32 28.35 -18.69
C ASN A 532 -18.43 27.08 -17.81
N TRP A 533 -17.46 26.85 -16.91
CA TRP A 533 -17.38 25.67 -16.04
C TRP A 533 -17.24 24.32 -16.79
N GLN A 534 -16.79 24.36 -18.04
CA GLN A 534 -16.43 23.19 -18.84
C GLN A 534 -14.98 22.80 -18.62
N ASP A 535 -14.68 21.52 -18.83
CA ASP A 535 -13.31 21.00 -18.73
C ASP A 535 -12.46 21.51 -19.90
N GLU A 536 -11.34 22.15 -19.59
CA GLU A 536 -10.38 22.66 -20.57
C GLU A 536 -8.95 22.26 -20.16
N GLN A 537 -8.13 21.89 -21.14
CA GLN A 537 -6.71 21.63 -20.88
C GLN A 537 -5.98 22.95 -20.63
N ILE A 538 -5.36 23.08 -19.45
CA ILE A 538 -4.51 24.22 -19.13
C ILE A 538 -3.20 24.08 -19.90
N THR A 539 -2.83 25.12 -20.65
CA THR A 539 -1.59 25.15 -21.47
C THR A 539 -0.77 26.43 -21.27
N ASP A 540 -1.22 27.33 -20.40
CA ASP A 540 -0.57 28.60 -20.09
C ASP A 540 0.50 28.46 -18.98
N ASP A 541 0.96 29.61 -18.47
CA ASP A 541 1.99 29.70 -17.45
C ASP A 541 1.68 28.95 -16.14
N ARG A 542 0.41 28.59 -15.89
CA ARG A 542 0.01 27.79 -14.73
C ARG A 542 0.61 26.39 -14.70
N VAL A 543 1.05 25.87 -15.85
CA VAL A 543 1.61 24.52 -16.00
C VAL A 543 2.96 24.52 -16.70
N ARG A 544 3.68 25.64 -16.67
CA ARG A 544 4.95 25.84 -17.41
C ARG A 544 5.98 24.74 -17.14
N ASN A 545 6.08 24.27 -15.89
CA ASN A 545 7.07 23.25 -15.51
C ASN A 545 6.57 21.79 -15.61
N LEU A 546 5.34 21.56 -16.10
CA LEU A 546 4.71 20.25 -16.11
C LEU A 546 5.59 19.17 -16.74
N ASN A 547 6.18 19.44 -17.91
CA ASN A 547 7.00 18.44 -18.61
C ASN A 547 8.29 18.10 -17.85
N THR A 548 8.91 19.07 -17.17
CA THR A 548 10.12 18.85 -16.37
C THR A 548 9.81 18.03 -15.12
N ILE A 549 8.72 18.38 -14.42
CA ILE A 549 8.22 17.66 -13.25
C ILE A 549 7.87 16.22 -13.66
N ARG A 550 7.10 16.06 -14.74
CA ARG A 550 6.70 14.78 -15.29
C ARG A 550 7.90 13.91 -15.66
N ALA A 551 8.97 14.49 -16.20
CA ALA A 551 10.15 13.74 -16.57
C ALA A 551 10.85 13.08 -15.38
N VAL A 552 11.09 13.84 -14.31
CA VAL A 552 11.71 13.29 -13.08
C VAL A 552 10.75 12.37 -12.32
N TYR A 553 9.45 12.68 -12.33
CA TYR A 553 8.42 11.89 -11.68
C TYR A 553 8.29 10.49 -12.29
N LEU A 554 8.15 10.40 -13.63
CA LEU A 554 8.00 9.11 -14.31
C LEU A 554 9.26 8.24 -14.15
N LYS A 555 10.44 8.86 -14.17
CA LYS A 555 11.70 8.16 -13.91
C LYS A 555 11.72 7.58 -12.48
N ALA A 556 11.37 8.40 -11.48
CA ALA A 556 11.33 7.96 -10.09
C ALA A 556 10.29 6.87 -9.85
N LEU A 557 9.04 7.05 -10.29
CA LEU A 557 7.99 6.04 -10.11
C LEU A 557 8.39 4.68 -10.71
N ALA A 558 8.97 4.69 -11.91
CA ALA A 558 9.44 3.49 -12.60
C ALA A 558 10.61 2.80 -11.87
N ARG A 559 11.60 3.58 -11.41
CA ARG A 559 12.72 3.07 -10.60
C ARG A 559 12.21 2.39 -9.33
N GLU A 560 11.48 3.12 -8.51
CA GLU A 560 11.05 2.66 -7.20
C GLU A 560 10.15 1.40 -7.30
N ARG A 561 9.30 1.31 -8.34
CA ARG A 561 8.52 0.09 -8.61
C ARG A 561 9.38 -1.09 -9.07
N TYR A 562 10.35 -0.85 -9.95
CA TYR A 562 11.22 -1.92 -10.45
C TYR A 562 12.05 -2.54 -9.33
N ASP A 563 12.67 -1.67 -8.54
CA ASP A 563 13.56 -2.07 -7.45
C ASP A 563 12.81 -2.91 -6.40
N LEU A 564 11.60 -2.45 -6.03
CA LEU A 564 10.68 -3.20 -5.17
C LEU A 564 10.22 -4.53 -5.79
N TYR A 565 9.80 -4.54 -7.04
CA TYR A 565 9.25 -5.73 -7.68
C TYR A 565 10.27 -6.86 -7.87
N GLN A 566 11.52 -6.53 -8.20
CA GLN A 566 12.58 -7.53 -8.29
C GLN A 566 12.72 -8.32 -6.99
N SER A 567 12.67 -7.62 -5.85
CA SER A 567 12.73 -8.26 -4.53
C SER A 567 11.58 -9.25 -4.31
N ASN A 568 10.38 -8.90 -4.76
CA ASN A 568 9.19 -9.75 -4.59
C ASN A 568 9.22 -10.95 -5.55
N VAL A 569 9.66 -10.79 -6.81
CA VAL A 569 9.74 -11.90 -7.79
C VAL A 569 10.76 -12.97 -7.37
N ASP A 570 11.89 -12.57 -6.82
CA ASP A 570 12.90 -13.53 -6.34
C ASP A 570 12.40 -14.33 -5.13
N ALA A 571 11.46 -13.78 -4.34
CA ALA A 571 10.79 -14.52 -3.27
C ALA A 571 9.76 -15.54 -3.79
N PHE A 572 9.19 -15.33 -4.98
CA PHE A 572 8.24 -16.26 -5.62
C PHE A 572 8.92 -17.45 -6.32
N ASN A 573 10.19 -17.30 -6.70
CA ASN A 573 10.93 -18.30 -7.47
C ASN A 573 11.88 -19.17 -6.62
N ASN A 574 11.89 -18.99 -5.29
CA ASN A 574 12.69 -19.77 -4.35
C ASN A 574 11.85 -20.80 -3.57
#